data_AF-A0A3N1A5A0-F1
#
_entry.id   AF-A0A3N1A5A0-F1
#
_cell.length_a   1.000
_cell.length_b   1.000
_cell.length_c   1.000
_cell.angle_alpha   90.00
_cell.angle_beta   90.00
_cell.angle_gamma   90.00
#
_symmetry.space_group_name_H-M   'P 1'
#
loop_
_entity.id
_entity.type
_entity.pdbx_description
1 polymer ?
#
loop_
_entity_poly.entity_id
_entity_poly.type
_entity_poly.pdbx_seq_one_letter_code
_entity_poly.pdbx_strand_id
1 'polypeptide(L)'
;MQGLARRPKTAQALATRARIVLACAEGLSNSEVSRRLGVSLPTVGKWRKRFVADRVDGLRDEPRPGAPRKIGDAQVEAVITRTLEEPPSDRDSHWSTRSMAKAVGLNQTAVSRIWRAFGLKPHLVDSWKLSTDPLFVDKVRDIVGLYLDPPEAAMVLAVDEKSQMQALDRTAPMLPMMPGVPGRVTHDYVRHGTTSLFAALDVATGKVIGQTQRKHRHQEFLRFLRTIDRATPTLADRRQRHPKPTRHLAVGQAFRTRQHDPRPRRQRLRRLRPPSQPLQLPPSPQRSVPAAPASDHVHHPYQQSTNELTTQDTRRGFRLC
;
A
#
# COMPACT_ATOMS: atom_id res chain seq x y z
N MET A 1 21.34 41.00 -9.18
CA MET A 1 21.39 41.71 -7.88
C MET A 1 20.24 42.71 -7.68
N GLN A 2 20.07 43.70 -8.57
CA GLN A 2 18.95 44.67 -8.48
C GLN A 2 17.56 44.01 -8.44
N GLY A 3 17.35 42.95 -9.22
CA GLY A 3 16.11 42.16 -9.18
C GLY A 3 15.84 41.48 -7.84
N LEU A 4 16.87 41.08 -7.08
CA LEU A 4 16.69 40.50 -5.74
C LEU A 4 16.28 41.58 -4.72
N ALA A 5 16.84 42.79 -4.82
CA ALA A 5 16.57 43.89 -3.89
C ALA A 5 15.17 44.53 -4.07
N ARG A 6 14.61 44.50 -5.29
CA ARG A 6 13.36 45.20 -5.64
C ARG A 6 12.14 44.29 -5.83
N ARG A 7 12.32 42.98 -5.99
CA ARG A 7 11.20 42.07 -6.27
C ARG A 7 10.28 41.92 -5.04
N PRO A 8 8.94 42.03 -5.20
CA PRO A 8 8.00 42.01 -4.07
C PRO A 8 8.00 40.72 -3.25
N LYS A 9 8.31 39.59 -3.90
CA LYS A 9 8.30 38.25 -3.28
C LYS A 9 9.65 37.83 -2.68
N THR A 10 10.66 38.70 -2.70
CA THR A 10 11.96 38.35 -2.08
C THR A 10 11.83 38.44 -0.57
N ALA A 11 12.26 37.39 0.15
CA ALA A 11 12.35 37.43 1.60
C ALA A 11 13.15 38.67 2.04
N GLN A 12 12.63 39.46 2.98
CA GLN A 12 13.23 40.75 3.37
C GLN A 12 14.71 40.62 3.75
N ALA A 13 15.09 39.54 4.45
CA ALA A 13 16.48 39.27 4.80
C ALA A 13 17.39 39.19 3.55
N LEU A 14 16.95 38.52 2.48
CA LEU A 14 17.70 38.40 1.23
C LEU A 14 17.74 39.74 0.46
N ALA A 15 16.64 40.50 0.48
CA ALA A 15 16.59 41.83 -0.13
C ALA A 15 17.56 42.80 0.56
N THR A 16 17.60 42.81 1.90
CA THR A 16 18.54 43.62 2.68
C THR A 16 20.00 43.27 2.37
N ARG A 17 20.33 41.97 2.27
CA ARG A 17 21.67 41.50 1.88
C ARG A 17 22.05 41.95 0.46
N ALA A 18 21.11 41.90 -0.48
CA ALA A 18 21.32 42.38 -1.83
C ALA A 18 21.54 43.91 -1.88
N ARG A 19 20.82 44.69 -1.06
CA ARG A 19 21.04 46.15 -0.93
C ARG A 19 22.41 46.48 -0.36
N ILE A 20 22.88 45.73 0.64
CA ILE A 20 24.23 45.89 1.20
C ILE A 20 25.27 45.76 0.09
N VAL A 21 25.20 44.69 -0.71
CA VAL A 21 26.16 44.44 -1.79
C VAL A 21 26.06 45.50 -2.90
N LEU A 22 24.85 45.91 -3.28
CA LEU A 22 24.66 46.98 -4.28
C LEU A 22 25.25 48.31 -3.81
N ALA A 23 25.03 48.69 -2.54
CA ALA A 23 25.60 49.90 -1.97
C ALA A 23 27.15 49.81 -1.89
N CYS A 24 27.71 48.65 -1.55
CA CYS A 24 29.17 48.46 -1.62
C CYS A 24 29.71 48.53 -3.05
N ALA A 25 28.93 48.14 -4.06
CA ALA A 25 29.33 48.24 -5.47
C ALA A 25 29.30 49.68 -6.00
N GLU A 26 28.53 50.58 -5.36
CA GLU A 26 28.53 52.03 -5.61
C GLU A 26 29.78 52.74 -5.03
N GLY A 27 30.71 51.99 -4.42
CA GLY A 27 31.95 52.54 -3.85
C GLY A 27 31.82 52.99 -2.38
N LEU A 28 30.65 52.82 -1.76
CA LEU A 28 30.42 53.22 -0.37
C LEU A 28 31.24 52.37 0.61
N SER A 29 31.78 53.04 1.63
CA SER A 29 32.44 52.39 2.77
C SER A 29 31.43 51.61 3.62
N ASN A 30 31.90 50.63 4.39
CA ASN A 30 31.03 49.82 5.24
C ASN A 30 30.25 50.67 6.27
N SER A 31 30.85 51.78 6.75
CA SER A 31 30.24 52.73 7.67
C SER A 31 29.08 53.50 7.03
N GLU A 32 29.23 53.93 5.78
CA GLU A 32 28.18 54.62 5.04
C GLU A 32 27.03 53.67 4.69
N VAL A 33 27.33 52.44 4.27
CA VAL A 33 26.31 51.41 3.98
C VAL A 33 25.52 51.06 5.24
N SER A 34 26.19 50.94 6.38
CA SER A 34 25.57 50.71 7.69
C SER A 34 24.57 51.81 8.05
N ARG A 35 24.98 53.08 7.93
CA ARG A 35 24.11 54.24 8.20
C ARG A 35 22.93 54.33 7.23
N ARG A 36 23.18 54.13 5.92
CA ARG A 36 22.18 54.24 4.86
C ARG A 36 21.09 53.17 4.94
N LEU A 37 21.47 51.95 5.32
CA LEU A 37 20.55 50.79 5.35
C LEU A 37 20.05 50.43 6.74
N GLY A 38 20.48 51.14 7.80
CA GLY A 38 20.06 50.89 9.18
C GLY A 38 20.49 49.52 9.72
N VAL A 39 21.63 49.00 9.26
CA VAL A 39 22.18 47.68 9.67
C VAL A 39 23.51 47.82 10.39
N SER A 40 23.85 46.90 11.27
CA SER A 40 25.12 46.96 12.02
C SER A 40 26.35 46.80 11.11
N LEU A 41 27.45 47.49 11.43
CA LEU A 41 28.71 47.40 10.68
C LEU A 41 29.22 45.95 10.50
N PRO A 42 29.16 45.05 11.52
CA PRO A 42 29.52 43.64 11.35
C PRO A 42 28.64 42.90 10.34
N THR A 43 27.36 43.26 10.25
CA THR A 43 26.43 42.69 9.27
C THR A 43 26.84 43.06 7.85
N VAL A 44 27.19 44.33 7.61
CA VAL A 44 27.72 44.80 6.32
C VAL A 44 29.00 44.03 5.95
N GLY A 45 29.96 43.96 6.87
CA GLY A 45 31.22 43.23 6.66
C GLY A 45 31.00 41.75 6.36
N LYS A 46 30.13 41.06 7.11
CA LYS A 46 29.78 39.65 6.91
C LYS A 46 29.26 39.39 5.51
N TRP A 47 28.25 40.15 5.06
CA TRP A 47 27.61 39.91 3.77
C TRP A 47 28.49 40.35 2.59
N ARG A 48 29.28 41.41 2.75
CA ARG A 48 30.30 41.80 1.77
C ARG A 48 31.33 40.69 1.60
N LYS A 49 31.87 40.15 2.69
CA LYS A 49 32.84 39.04 2.65
C LYS A 49 32.26 37.78 2.01
N ARG A 50 31.05 37.36 2.40
CA ARG A 50 30.37 36.20 1.79
C ARG A 50 30.07 36.42 0.31
N PHE A 51 29.71 37.62 -0.10
CA PHE A 51 29.50 37.92 -1.52
C PHE A 51 30.80 37.90 -2.34
N VAL A 52 31.92 38.34 -1.76
CA VAL A 52 33.22 38.26 -2.45
C VAL A 52 33.63 36.79 -2.66
N ALA A 53 33.41 35.93 -1.67
CA ALA A 53 33.72 34.50 -1.75
C ALA A 53 32.77 33.72 -2.67
N ASP A 54 31.46 33.81 -2.42
CA ASP A 54 30.46 32.89 -2.97
C ASP A 54 29.42 33.59 -3.86
N ARG A 55 29.67 34.86 -4.22
CA ARG A 55 28.77 35.69 -5.04
C ARG A 55 27.34 35.68 -4.51
N VAL A 56 26.36 35.52 -5.40
CA VAL A 56 24.93 35.58 -5.05
C VAL A 56 24.52 34.43 -4.13
N ASP A 57 25.16 33.26 -4.25
CA ASP A 57 24.84 32.09 -3.41
C ASP A 57 25.25 32.31 -1.95
N GLY A 58 26.32 33.08 -1.70
CA GLY A 58 26.74 33.51 -0.36
C GLY A 58 25.74 34.40 0.39
N LEU A 59 24.70 34.89 -0.28
CA LEU A 59 23.63 35.68 0.35
C LEU A 59 22.51 34.82 0.93
N ARG A 60 22.50 33.51 0.65
CA ARG A 60 21.53 32.57 1.22
C ARG A 60 21.89 32.21 2.66
N ASP A 61 20.86 31.85 3.43
CA ASP A 61 21.09 31.21 4.72
C ASP A 61 21.68 29.83 4.47
N GLU A 62 22.74 29.51 5.20
CA GLU A 62 23.24 28.15 5.26
C GLU A 62 22.21 27.26 5.96
N PRO A 63 22.17 25.96 5.62
CA PRO A 63 21.36 25.00 6.37
C PRO A 63 21.70 25.11 7.85
N ARG A 64 20.75 25.58 8.65
CA ARG A 64 20.95 25.67 10.09
C ARG A 64 21.09 24.24 10.62
N PRO A 65 22.11 23.94 11.44
CA PRO A 65 22.16 22.66 12.13
C PRO A 65 20.85 22.56 12.93
N GLY A 66 20.03 21.57 12.57
CA GLY A 66 18.80 21.29 13.28
C GLY A 66 19.09 20.80 14.69
N ALA A 67 18.04 20.56 15.48
CA ALA A 67 18.22 19.95 16.79
C ALA A 67 18.99 18.61 16.65
N PRO A 68 19.99 18.35 17.51
CA PRO A 68 20.76 17.12 17.44
C PRO A 68 19.84 15.91 17.58
N ARG A 69 20.14 14.86 16.81
CA ARG A 69 19.35 13.64 16.79
C ARG A 69 19.45 12.94 18.15
N LYS A 70 18.31 12.76 18.83
CA LYS A 70 18.23 12.09 20.14
C LYS A 70 18.00 10.58 20.06
N ILE A 71 17.46 10.09 18.94
CA ILE A 71 17.13 8.67 18.76
C ILE A 71 18.18 8.05 17.86
N GLY A 72 19.01 7.17 18.41
CA GLY A 72 20.08 6.48 17.68
C GLY A 72 19.57 5.42 16.71
N ASP A 73 20.46 4.89 15.87
CA ASP A 73 20.09 3.86 14.89
C ASP A 73 19.69 2.55 15.57
N ALA A 74 20.34 2.16 16.67
CA ALA A 74 19.96 0.97 17.44
C ALA A 74 18.52 1.02 17.97
N GLN A 75 18.03 2.21 18.37
CA GLN A 75 16.65 2.37 18.83
C GLN A 75 15.65 2.31 17.66
N VAL A 76 16.05 2.81 16.48
CA VAL A 76 15.23 2.70 15.26
C VAL A 76 15.14 1.25 14.82
N GLU A 77 16.27 0.54 14.82
CA GLU A 77 16.36 -0.89 14.52
C GLU A 77 15.48 -1.70 15.46
N ALA A 78 15.59 -1.48 16.78
CA ALA A 78 14.74 -2.16 17.77
C ALA A 78 13.24 -1.98 17.50
N VAL A 79 12.81 -0.77 17.10
CA VAL A 79 11.41 -0.53 16.71
C VAL A 79 11.04 -1.32 15.46
N ILE A 80 11.88 -1.33 14.43
CA ILE A 80 11.61 -2.02 13.16
C ILE A 80 11.52 -3.53 13.38
N THR A 81 12.54 -4.13 13.98
CA THR A 81 12.63 -5.58 14.20
C THR A 81 11.44 -6.08 15.00
N ARG A 82 11.14 -5.48 16.16
CA ARG A 82 9.98 -5.86 16.96
C ARG A 82 8.65 -5.67 16.23
N THR A 83 8.54 -4.64 15.41
CA THR A 83 7.31 -4.42 14.62
C THR A 83 7.08 -5.54 13.62
N LEU A 84 8.14 -6.13 13.07
CA LEU A 84 8.07 -7.12 11.99
C LEU A 84 8.02 -8.57 12.50
N GLU A 85 8.66 -8.84 13.64
CA GLU A 85 8.95 -10.21 14.07
C GLU A 85 8.18 -10.62 15.31
N GLU A 86 7.67 -9.66 16.09
CA GLU A 86 7.04 -9.93 17.38
C GLU A 86 5.59 -9.44 17.39
N PRO A 87 4.65 -10.19 17.99
CA PRO A 87 3.35 -9.65 18.39
C PRO A 87 3.49 -8.74 19.64
N PRO A 88 2.54 -7.83 19.89
CA PRO A 88 2.50 -7.10 21.16
C PRO A 88 2.43 -8.06 22.36
N SER A 89 3.07 -7.68 23.46
CA SER A 89 3.05 -8.46 24.71
C SER A 89 1.68 -8.47 25.40
N ASP A 90 0.88 -7.44 25.12
CA ASP A 90 -0.50 -7.34 25.59
C ASP A 90 -1.38 -8.24 24.69
N ARG A 91 -2.59 -8.63 25.14
CA ARG A 91 -3.53 -9.46 24.36
C ARG A 91 -4.08 -8.78 23.09
N ASP A 92 -3.44 -7.72 22.62
CA ASP A 92 -3.76 -7.00 21.41
C ASP A 92 -3.37 -7.84 20.19
N SER A 93 -4.16 -7.72 19.11
CA SER A 93 -3.85 -8.41 17.86
C SER A 93 -2.69 -7.77 17.09
N HIS A 94 -2.44 -6.47 17.29
CA HIS A 94 -1.43 -5.71 16.53
C HIS A 94 -0.79 -4.63 17.40
N TRP A 95 0.44 -4.23 17.06
CA TRP A 95 1.11 -3.10 17.72
C TRP A 95 0.34 -1.79 17.52
N SER A 96 0.04 -1.11 18.63
CA SER A 96 -0.28 0.31 18.62
C SER A 96 1.01 1.13 18.75
N THR A 97 0.99 2.38 18.30
CA THR A 97 2.15 3.28 18.50
C THR A 97 2.49 3.46 19.98
N ARG A 98 1.51 3.30 20.88
CA ARG A 98 1.70 3.45 22.33
C ARG A 98 2.27 2.19 22.97
N SER A 99 1.78 1.01 22.60
CA SER A 99 2.32 -0.26 23.11
C SER A 99 3.75 -0.49 22.62
N MET A 100 4.04 -0.20 21.35
CA MET A 100 5.42 -0.25 20.84
C MET A 100 6.32 0.75 21.57
N ALA A 101 5.87 1.99 21.77
CA ALA A 101 6.61 3.00 22.51
C ALA A 101 6.96 2.56 23.94
N LYS A 102 5.99 1.97 24.66
CA LYS A 102 6.20 1.39 25.99
C LYS A 102 7.22 0.24 25.94
N ALA A 103 7.11 -0.65 24.95
CA ALA A 103 7.99 -1.80 24.82
C ALA A 103 9.47 -1.42 24.56
N VAL A 104 9.72 -0.38 23.75
CA VAL A 104 11.08 0.05 23.38
C VAL A 104 11.60 1.25 24.19
N GLY A 105 10.81 1.77 25.13
CA GLY A 105 11.20 2.94 25.94
C GLY A 105 11.30 4.25 25.15
N LEU A 106 10.49 4.42 24.10
CA LEU A 106 10.42 5.64 23.29
C LEU A 106 9.10 6.38 23.52
N ASN A 107 8.99 7.61 23.00
CA ASN A 107 7.70 8.29 22.95
C ASN A 107 6.87 7.83 21.74
N GLN A 108 5.55 7.97 21.85
CA GLN A 108 4.59 7.57 20.82
C GLN A 108 4.88 8.26 19.46
N THR A 109 5.22 9.56 19.48
CA THR A 109 5.50 10.34 18.27
C THR A 109 6.73 9.83 17.51
N ALA A 110 7.75 9.37 18.24
CA ALA A 110 8.97 8.80 17.69
C ALA A 110 8.66 7.51 16.93
N VAL A 111 7.94 6.58 17.56
CA VAL A 111 7.47 5.35 16.90
C VAL A 111 6.64 5.69 15.67
N SER A 112 5.71 6.64 15.77
CA SER A 112 4.89 7.07 14.64
C SER A 112 5.72 7.63 13.48
N ARG A 113 6.79 8.39 13.76
CA ARG A 113 7.72 8.90 12.75
C ARG A 113 8.57 7.80 12.13
N ILE A 114 9.05 6.86 12.93
CA ILE A 114 9.81 5.68 12.45
C ILE A 114 8.92 4.87 11.50
N TRP A 115 7.72 4.47 11.94
CA TRP A 115 6.79 3.71 11.10
C TRP A 115 6.47 4.44 9.78
N ARG A 116 6.23 5.75 9.81
CA ARG A 116 6.01 6.52 8.57
C ARG A 116 7.23 6.56 7.66
N ALA A 117 8.43 6.72 8.22
CA ALA A 117 9.66 6.78 7.44
C ALA A 117 9.97 5.44 6.74
N PHE A 118 9.67 4.33 7.41
CA PHE A 118 9.91 2.97 6.88
C PHE A 118 8.68 2.32 6.23
N GLY A 119 7.54 3.00 6.21
CA GLY A 119 6.30 2.49 5.64
C GLY A 119 5.67 1.32 6.41
N LEU A 120 6.01 1.14 7.68
CA LEU A 120 5.48 0.07 8.53
C LEU A 120 4.02 0.33 8.88
N LYS A 121 3.18 -0.70 8.70
CA LYS A 121 1.74 -0.64 8.95
C LYS A 121 1.30 -1.89 9.69
N PRO A 122 1.51 -1.96 11.02
CA PRO A 122 1.33 -3.20 11.78
C PRO A 122 -0.11 -3.68 11.82
N HIS A 123 -1.08 -2.79 11.58
CA HIS A 123 -2.52 -3.10 11.53
C HIS A 123 -2.98 -3.65 10.18
N LEU A 124 -2.10 -3.71 9.16
CA LEU A 124 -2.45 -4.26 7.86
C LEU A 124 -1.96 -5.69 7.76
N VAL A 125 -2.88 -6.57 7.42
CA VAL A 125 -2.62 -7.96 7.08
C VAL A 125 -3.10 -8.15 5.64
N ASP A 126 -2.19 -8.56 4.77
CA ASP A 126 -2.53 -8.96 3.40
C ASP A 126 -2.60 -10.49 3.35
N SER A 127 -3.66 -11.02 2.76
CA SER A 127 -3.71 -12.42 2.39
C SER A 127 -3.12 -12.60 0.99
N TRP A 128 -2.44 -13.71 0.78
CA TRP A 128 -1.96 -14.10 -0.53
C TRP A 128 -2.43 -15.52 -0.84
N LYS A 129 -2.58 -15.81 -2.13
CA LYS A 129 -2.91 -17.13 -2.64
C LYS A 129 -1.95 -17.43 -3.76
N LEU A 130 -1.22 -18.53 -3.64
CA LEU A 130 -0.39 -19.08 -4.71
C LEU A 130 -0.99 -20.41 -5.12
N SER A 131 -1.03 -20.67 -6.42
CA SER A 131 -1.40 -21.99 -6.92
C SER A 131 -0.21 -22.94 -6.79
N THR A 132 -0.45 -24.17 -6.36
CA THR A 132 0.53 -25.27 -6.38
C THR A 132 0.57 -25.99 -7.73
N ASP A 133 -0.27 -25.58 -8.68
CA ASP A 133 -0.34 -26.15 -10.02
C ASP A 133 0.94 -25.86 -10.83
N PRO A 134 1.68 -26.90 -11.28
CA PRO A 134 2.87 -26.72 -12.09
C PRO A 134 2.63 -25.93 -13.39
N LEU A 135 1.40 -25.97 -13.91
CA LEU A 135 0.99 -25.26 -15.14
C LEU A 135 0.30 -23.92 -14.86
N PHE A 136 0.38 -23.39 -13.63
CA PHE A 136 -0.35 -22.19 -13.24
C PHE A 136 -0.11 -21.01 -14.18
N VAL A 137 1.15 -20.72 -14.51
CA VAL A 137 1.50 -19.57 -15.36
C VAL A 137 0.90 -19.71 -16.76
N ASP A 138 0.97 -20.91 -17.34
CA ASP A 138 0.45 -21.16 -18.68
C ASP A 138 -1.08 -21.09 -18.69
N LYS A 139 -1.76 -21.68 -17.70
CA LYS A 139 -3.21 -21.54 -17.54
C LYS A 139 -3.65 -20.10 -17.35
N VAL A 140 -2.91 -19.30 -16.58
CA VAL A 140 -3.21 -17.86 -16.44
C VAL A 140 -3.07 -17.15 -17.78
N ARG A 141 -2.01 -17.43 -18.54
CA ARG A 141 -1.82 -16.83 -19.87
C ARG A 141 -2.95 -17.21 -20.83
N ASP A 142 -3.33 -18.48 -20.86
CA ASP A 142 -4.42 -18.97 -21.72
C ASP A 142 -5.74 -18.28 -21.36
N ILE A 143 -6.08 -18.22 -20.07
CA ILE A 143 -7.30 -17.58 -19.59
C ILE A 143 -7.28 -16.07 -19.89
N VAL A 144 -6.19 -15.37 -19.55
CA VAL A 144 -6.05 -13.92 -19.81
C VAL A 144 -6.09 -13.64 -21.31
N GLY A 145 -5.56 -14.53 -22.14
CA GLY A 145 -5.67 -14.47 -23.59
C GLY A 145 -7.13 -14.35 -24.05
N LEU A 146 -8.03 -15.16 -23.48
CA LEU A 146 -9.46 -15.09 -23.78
C LEU A 146 -10.09 -13.73 -23.44
N TYR A 147 -9.65 -13.07 -22.36
CA TYR A 147 -10.16 -11.74 -22.00
C TYR A 147 -9.67 -10.64 -22.95
N LEU A 148 -8.45 -10.76 -23.46
CA LEU A 148 -7.79 -9.72 -24.26
C LEU A 148 -8.12 -9.85 -25.75
N ASP A 149 -8.09 -11.06 -26.28
CA ASP A 149 -8.30 -11.37 -27.70
C ASP A 149 -9.11 -12.68 -27.81
N PRO A 150 -10.43 -12.62 -27.57
CA PRO A 150 -11.28 -13.80 -27.67
C PRO A 150 -11.32 -14.32 -29.11
N PRO A 151 -11.44 -15.64 -29.31
CA PRO A 151 -11.60 -16.22 -30.65
C PRO A 151 -12.80 -15.64 -31.40
N GLU A 152 -12.78 -15.75 -32.73
CA GLU A 152 -13.88 -15.27 -33.57
C GLU A 152 -15.22 -15.93 -33.19
N ALA A 153 -16.27 -15.12 -33.08
CA ALA A 153 -17.61 -15.54 -32.67
C ALA A 153 -17.70 -16.15 -31.26
N ALA A 154 -16.65 -16.01 -30.44
CA ALA A 154 -16.65 -16.40 -29.04
C ALA A 154 -17.14 -15.26 -28.14
N MET A 155 -17.90 -15.63 -27.11
CA MET A 155 -18.28 -14.73 -26.04
C MET A 155 -17.62 -15.21 -24.74
N VAL A 156 -17.00 -14.28 -24.02
CA VAL A 156 -16.33 -14.59 -22.74
C VAL A 156 -17.17 -14.04 -21.60
N LEU A 157 -17.65 -14.95 -20.76
CA LEU A 157 -18.38 -14.62 -19.54
C LEU A 157 -17.54 -14.95 -18.31
N ALA A 158 -17.30 -13.95 -17.46
CA ALA A 158 -16.73 -14.16 -16.14
C ALA A 158 -17.87 -14.47 -15.17
N VAL A 159 -17.97 -15.74 -14.76
CA VAL A 159 -18.99 -16.21 -13.82
C VAL A 159 -18.42 -16.24 -12.41
N ASP A 160 -19.12 -15.64 -11.46
CA ASP A 160 -18.76 -15.67 -10.05
C ASP A 160 -20.00 -15.78 -9.15
N GLU A 161 -19.76 -16.18 -7.92
CA GLU A 161 -20.77 -16.37 -6.90
C GLU A 161 -20.43 -15.59 -5.63
N LYS A 162 -21.39 -14.79 -5.16
CA LYS A 162 -21.35 -14.19 -3.83
C LYS A 162 -22.31 -14.98 -2.95
N SER A 163 -21.78 -15.97 -2.25
CA SER A 163 -22.53 -16.78 -1.28
C SER A 163 -22.74 -16.04 0.04
N GLN A 164 -23.69 -16.55 0.84
CA GLN A 164 -23.98 -16.12 2.22
C GLN A 164 -24.20 -14.61 2.38
N MET A 165 -24.79 -13.95 1.38
CA MET A 165 -25.18 -12.55 1.51
C MET A 165 -26.29 -12.44 2.54
N GLN A 166 -26.00 -11.82 3.68
CA GLN A 166 -26.99 -11.58 4.72
C GLN A 166 -27.94 -10.47 4.26
N ALA A 167 -29.24 -10.78 4.22
CA ALA A 167 -30.27 -9.78 3.99
C ALA A 167 -30.58 -9.11 5.33
N LEU A 168 -29.88 -8.02 5.60
CA LEU A 168 -30.01 -7.24 6.84
C LEU A 168 -30.76 -5.95 6.55
N ASP A 169 -31.71 -5.61 7.42
CA ASP A 169 -32.32 -4.29 7.47
C ASP A 169 -32.12 -3.67 8.86
N ARG A 170 -32.23 -2.34 8.94
CA ARG A 170 -32.17 -1.61 10.21
C ARG A 170 -33.53 -1.62 10.88
N THR A 171 -33.53 -1.76 12.19
CA THR A 171 -34.77 -1.73 12.99
C THR A 171 -35.48 -0.38 12.95
N ALA A 172 -34.79 0.71 12.58
CA ALA A 172 -35.37 2.02 12.34
C ALA A 172 -34.84 2.65 11.05
N PRO A 173 -35.60 3.54 10.39
CA PRO A 173 -35.15 4.24 9.19
C PRO A 173 -33.85 5.03 9.44
N MET A 174 -32.93 4.95 8.49
CA MET A 174 -31.70 5.75 8.53
C MET A 174 -31.99 7.18 8.10
N LEU A 175 -31.67 8.15 8.96
CA LEU A 175 -31.77 9.57 8.62
C LEU A 175 -30.54 10.01 7.80
N PRO A 176 -30.71 10.93 6.84
CA PRO A 176 -29.58 11.54 6.14
C PRO A 176 -28.58 12.18 7.12
N MET A 177 -27.30 12.09 6.78
CA MET A 177 -26.24 12.72 7.57
C MET A 177 -26.32 14.25 7.44
N MET A 178 -26.07 14.95 8.54
CA MET A 178 -25.97 16.42 8.57
C MET A 178 -24.52 16.86 8.87
N PRO A 179 -24.08 18.05 8.41
CA PRO A 179 -22.77 18.58 8.77
C PRO A 179 -22.57 18.62 10.29
N GLY A 180 -21.43 18.09 10.76
CA GLY A 180 -21.10 18.04 12.20
C GLY A 180 -21.82 16.94 12.99
N VAL A 181 -22.72 16.16 12.37
CA VAL A 181 -23.44 15.07 13.03
C VAL A 181 -23.10 13.75 12.34
N PRO A 182 -22.54 12.75 13.05
CA PRO A 182 -22.31 11.45 12.45
C PRO A 182 -23.65 10.81 12.07
N GLY A 183 -23.65 10.08 10.95
CA GLY A 183 -24.80 9.27 10.55
C GLY A 183 -25.18 8.31 11.66
N ARG A 184 -26.48 8.20 11.94
CA ARG A 184 -27.00 7.33 13.00
C ARG A 184 -27.67 6.12 12.36
N VAL A 185 -27.25 4.95 12.81
CA VAL A 185 -27.87 3.67 12.46
C VAL A 185 -28.15 2.93 13.75
N THR A 186 -29.25 2.18 13.81
CA THR A 186 -29.51 1.31 14.94
C THR A 186 -28.47 0.19 14.97
N HIS A 187 -28.00 -0.11 16.18
CA HIS A 187 -27.12 -1.26 16.43
C HIS A 187 -27.84 -2.55 16.06
N ASP A 188 -29.11 -2.66 16.46
CA ASP A 188 -29.94 -3.81 16.20
C ASP A 188 -30.34 -3.89 14.73
N TYR A 189 -30.48 -5.12 14.24
CA TYR A 189 -30.82 -5.40 12.85
C TYR A 189 -31.89 -6.47 12.77
N VAL A 190 -32.71 -6.40 11.71
CA VAL A 190 -33.65 -7.46 11.36
C VAL A 190 -32.99 -8.37 10.33
N ARG A 191 -32.97 -9.68 10.63
CA ARG A 191 -32.37 -10.69 9.76
C ARG A 191 -33.44 -11.35 8.89
N HIS A 192 -33.39 -11.12 7.59
CA HIS A 192 -34.28 -11.75 6.60
C HIS A 192 -33.72 -13.03 5.99
N GLY A 193 -32.69 -13.59 6.62
CA GLY A 193 -31.99 -14.81 6.19
C GLY A 193 -30.74 -14.52 5.37
N THR A 194 -30.33 -15.51 4.59
CA THR A 194 -29.17 -15.42 3.69
C THR A 194 -29.59 -15.77 2.26
N THR A 195 -28.95 -15.14 1.30
CA THR A 195 -29.13 -15.41 -0.12
C THR A 195 -27.76 -15.56 -0.79
N SER A 196 -27.74 -16.19 -1.95
CA SER A 196 -26.55 -16.28 -2.80
C SER A 196 -26.83 -15.59 -4.12
N LEU A 197 -25.92 -14.74 -4.56
CA LEU A 197 -25.95 -14.14 -5.88
C LEU A 197 -25.04 -14.92 -6.80
N PHE A 198 -25.56 -15.38 -7.93
CA PHE A 198 -24.78 -15.82 -9.07
C PHE A 198 -24.79 -14.71 -10.10
N ALA A 199 -23.61 -14.39 -10.65
CA ALA A 199 -23.47 -13.33 -11.65
C ALA A 199 -22.56 -13.79 -12.79
N ALA A 200 -22.87 -13.36 -14.00
CA ALA A 200 -22.08 -13.57 -15.20
C ALA A 200 -21.88 -12.21 -15.87
N LEU A 201 -20.62 -11.78 -15.93
CA LEU A 201 -20.21 -10.54 -16.59
C LEU A 201 -19.77 -10.85 -18.01
N ASP A 202 -20.43 -10.24 -18.99
CA ASP A 202 -19.93 -10.16 -20.36
C ASP A 202 -18.76 -9.17 -20.41
N VAL A 203 -17.56 -9.72 -20.68
CA VAL A 203 -16.30 -8.97 -20.66
C VAL A 203 -16.26 -7.88 -21.74
N ALA A 204 -16.89 -8.13 -22.89
CA ALA A 204 -16.84 -7.23 -24.03
C ALA A 204 -17.82 -6.05 -23.86
N THR A 205 -18.98 -6.30 -23.26
CA THR A 205 -20.04 -5.26 -23.16
C THR A 205 -20.20 -4.66 -21.77
N GLY A 206 -19.65 -5.29 -20.74
CA GLY A 206 -19.83 -4.91 -19.34
C GLY A 206 -21.22 -5.27 -18.77
N LYS A 207 -22.07 -5.96 -19.55
CA LYS A 207 -23.41 -6.37 -19.08
C LYS A 207 -23.30 -7.51 -18.07
N VAL A 208 -24.13 -7.46 -17.03
CA VAL A 208 -24.18 -8.49 -15.99
C VAL A 208 -25.53 -9.19 -16.02
N ILE A 209 -25.50 -10.52 -16.16
CA ILE A 209 -26.66 -11.38 -15.93
C ILE A 209 -26.56 -11.88 -14.49
N GLY A 210 -27.52 -11.52 -13.64
CA GLY A 210 -27.52 -11.85 -12.22
C GLY A 210 -28.77 -12.62 -11.81
N GLN A 211 -28.63 -13.58 -10.90
CA GLN A 211 -29.75 -14.28 -10.28
C GLN A 211 -29.47 -14.56 -8.81
N THR A 212 -30.43 -14.25 -7.95
CA THR A 212 -30.36 -14.63 -6.53
C THR A 212 -31.02 -15.99 -6.29
N GLN A 213 -30.46 -16.75 -5.37
CA GLN A 213 -30.93 -18.08 -4.99
C GLN A 213 -30.92 -18.23 -3.47
N ARG A 214 -31.96 -18.87 -2.93
CA ARG A 214 -32.06 -19.11 -1.47
C ARG A 214 -31.01 -20.10 -0.95
N LYS A 215 -30.47 -20.95 -1.81
CA LYS A 215 -29.58 -22.06 -1.47
C LYS A 215 -28.38 -22.04 -2.41
N HIS A 216 -27.26 -22.55 -1.91
CA HIS A 216 -25.98 -22.57 -2.60
C HIS A 216 -25.54 -24.01 -2.85
N ARG A 217 -26.18 -24.67 -3.82
CA ARG A 217 -25.76 -25.99 -4.31
C ARG A 217 -25.61 -25.96 -5.82
N HIS A 218 -25.02 -27.03 -6.35
CA HIS A 218 -24.83 -27.20 -7.78
C HIS A 218 -26.14 -27.14 -8.60
N GLN A 219 -27.30 -27.50 -8.02
CA GLN A 219 -28.60 -27.42 -8.71
C GLN A 219 -29.00 -25.98 -9.03
N GLU A 220 -28.82 -25.08 -8.06
CA GLU A 220 -29.05 -23.65 -8.24
C GLU A 220 -28.04 -23.04 -9.23
N PHE A 221 -26.79 -23.51 -9.21
CA PHE A 221 -25.78 -23.09 -10.19
C PHE A 221 -26.12 -23.55 -11.62
N LEU A 222 -26.53 -24.82 -11.83
CA LEU A 222 -26.98 -25.30 -13.13
C LEU A 222 -28.20 -24.53 -13.65
N ARG A 223 -29.12 -24.15 -12.75
CA ARG A 223 -30.25 -23.28 -13.11
C ARG A 223 -29.78 -21.92 -13.60
N PHE A 224 -28.77 -21.35 -12.95
CA PHE A 224 -28.16 -20.11 -13.39
C PHE A 224 -27.47 -20.26 -14.75
N LEU A 225 -26.74 -21.34 -15.00
CA LEU A 225 -26.13 -21.61 -16.31
C LEU A 225 -27.19 -21.69 -17.43
N ARG A 226 -28.37 -22.28 -17.16
CA ARG A 226 -29.50 -22.26 -18.12
C ARG A 226 -30.07 -20.86 -18.33
N THR A 227 -30.06 -20.02 -17.30
CA THR A 227 -30.45 -18.60 -17.42
C THR A 227 -29.46 -17.86 -18.34
N ILE A 228 -28.15 -18.08 -18.16
CA ILE A 228 -27.11 -17.52 -19.03
C ILE A 228 -27.35 -17.97 -20.47
N ASP A 229 -27.52 -19.28 -20.69
CA ASP A 229 -27.70 -19.86 -22.02
C ASP A 229 -28.89 -19.22 -22.76
N ARG A 230 -30.04 -19.09 -22.09
CA ARG A 230 -31.24 -18.43 -22.65
C ARG A 230 -31.06 -16.93 -22.90
N ALA A 231 -30.29 -16.25 -22.05
CA ALA A 231 -30.03 -14.82 -22.18
C ALA A 231 -28.93 -14.49 -23.20
N THR A 232 -28.22 -15.51 -23.67
CA THR A 232 -27.08 -15.36 -24.57
C THR A 232 -27.54 -15.44 -26.03
N PRO A 233 -27.07 -14.52 -26.90
CA PRO A 233 -27.35 -14.59 -28.34
C PRO A 233 -26.87 -15.90 -28.99
N THR A 234 -27.56 -16.32 -30.05
CA THR A 234 -27.17 -17.51 -30.83
C THR A 234 -25.80 -17.33 -31.49
N LEU A 235 -25.15 -18.41 -31.91
CA LEU A 235 -23.84 -18.35 -32.60
C LEU A 235 -23.86 -17.44 -33.84
N ALA A 236 -24.97 -17.40 -34.58
CA ALA A 236 -25.15 -16.52 -35.73
C ALA A 236 -25.13 -15.02 -35.33
N ASP A 237 -25.74 -14.69 -34.20
CA ASP A 237 -25.84 -13.32 -33.68
C ASP A 237 -24.55 -12.82 -33.00
N ARG A 238 -23.65 -13.73 -32.61
CA ARG A 238 -22.35 -13.39 -31.97
C ARG A 238 -21.35 -12.82 -32.99
N ARG A 239 -21.36 -13.32 -34.23
CA ARG A 239 -20.50 -12.85 -35.33
C ARG A 239 -20.69 -11.37 -35.66
N GLN A 240 -21.87 -10.82 -35.39
CA GLN A 240 -22.23 -9.43 -35.70
C GLN A 240 -21.80 -8.42 -34.61
N ARG A 241 -21.35 -8.88 -33.43
CA ARG A 241 -21.17 -8.04 -32.23
C ARG A 241 -19.72 -7.74 -31.84
N HIS A 242 -18.77 -7.82 -32.77
CA HIS A 242 -17.38 -7.48 -32.48
C HIS A 242 -16.95 -6.13 -33.10
N PRO A 243 -17.27 -4.96 -32.50
CA PRO A 243 -16.26 -3.93 -32.44
C PRO A 243 -15.16 -4.44 -31.49
N LYS A 244 -13.91 -4.48 -31.95
CA LYS A 244 -12.74 -4.74 -31.09
C LYS A 244 -12.89 -3.91 -29.81
N PRO A 245 -12.55 -4.44 -28.62
CA PRO A 245 -12.72 -3.69 -27.38
C PRO A 245 -12.03 -2.32 -27.51
N THR A 246 -12.84 -1.26 -27.63
CA THR A 246 -12.35 0.11 -27.72
C THR A 246 -11.74 0.43 -26.37
N ARG A 247 -10.41 0.28 -26.26
CA ARG A 247 -9.56 0.61 -25.11
C ARG A 247 -10.40 0.87 -23.86
N HIS A 248 -10.87 -0.19 -23.21
CA HIS A 248 -11.43 -0.01 -21.89
C HIS A 248 -10.32 0.59 -21.05
N LEU A 249 -10.51 1.86 -20.67
CA LEU A 249 -9.87 2.42 -19.51
C LEU A 249 -10.17 1.42 -18.41
N ALA A 250 -9.20 0.58 -18.08
CA ALA A 250 -9.29 -0.33 -16.97
C ALA A 250 -9.45 0.57 -15.74
N VAL A 251 -10.69 0.91 -15.40
CA VAL A 251 -11.06 1.30 -14.04
C VAL A 251 -11.11 -0.01 -13.25
N GLY A 252 -10.00 -0.72 -13.25
CA GLY A 252 -9.63 -1.49 -12.09
C GLY A 252 -9.39 -0.45 -11.02
N GLN A 253 -10.39 -0.18 -10.18
CA GLN A 253 -10.01 0.00 -8.80
C GLN A 253 -9.27 -1.27 -8.44
N ALA A 254 -7.94 -1.15 -8.34
CA ALA A 254 -7.11 -2.22 -7.84
C ALA A 254 -7.67 -2.57 -6.46
N PHE A 255 -8.47 -3.65 -6.38
CA PHE A 255 -8.42 -4.49 -5.21
C PHE A 255 -6.94 -4.78 -5.04
N ARG A 256 -6.34 -4.17 -4.02
CA ARG A 256 -4.89 -4.22 -3.78
C ARG A 256 -4.51 -5.63 -3.31
N THR A 257 -4.70 -6.65 -4.13
CA THR A 257 -3.86 -7.84 -4.07
C THR A 257 -2.62 -7.50 -4.88
N ARG A 258 -1.59 -6.98 -4.22
CA ARG A 258 -0.27 -6.86 -4.85
C ARG A 258 0.19 -8.28 -5.18
N GLN A 259 0.05 -8.71 -6.43
CA GLN A 259 0.90 -9.79 -6.92
C GLN A 259 2.34 -9.28 -6.81
N HIS A 260 3.11 -9.92 -5.93
CA HIS A 260 4.50 -9.59 -5.69
C HIS A 260 5.32 -10.05 -6.89
N ASP A 261 5.69 -9.14 -7.78
CA ASP A 261 6.76 -9.36 -8.75
C ASP A 261 8.08 -9.53 -7.97
N PRO A 262 8.79 -10.67 -8.05
CA PRO A 262 10.02 -10.90 -7.31
C PRO A 262 11.22 -10.09 -7.83
N ARG A 263 11.05 -9.27 -8.88
CA ARG A 263 12.14 -8.41 -9.36
C ARG A 263 12.36 -7.25 -8.39
N PRO A 264 13.60 -7.00 -7.92
CA PRO A 264 13.89 -5.81 -7.14
C PRO A 264 13.57 -4.58 -7.99
N ARG A 265 12.59 -3.79 -7.55
CA ARG A 265 12.33 -2.46 -8.11
C ARG A 265 13.65 -1.70 -8.06
N ARG A 266 14.25 -1.46 -9.23
CA ARG A 266 15.37 -0.51 -9.37
C ARG A 266 14.86 0.88 -8.98
N GLN A 267 14.87 1.18 -7.68
CA GLN A 267 14.90 2.56 -7.23
C GLN A 267 16.13 3.17 -7.89
N ARG A 268 15.96 4.28 -8.59
CA ARG A 268 17.07 5.12 -9.02
C ARG A 268 17.78 5.58 -7.75
N LEU A 269 18.77 4.82 -7.31
CA LEU A 269 19.77 5.24 -6.36
C LEU A 269 20.42 6.49 -6.95
N ARG A 270 20.11 7.66 -6.38
CA ARG A 270 21.04 8.79 -6.48
C ARG A 270 22.36 8.25 -5.94
N ARG A 271 23.40 8.27 -6.78
CA ARG A 271 24.75 7.77 -6.48
C ARG A 271 25.26 8.42 -5.19
N LEU A 272 25.06 7.73 -4.07
CA LEU A 272 25.84 7.97 -2.86
C LEU A 272 27.18 7.28 -3.10
N ARG A 273 28.27 8.02 -2.89
CA ARG A 273 29.64 7.51 -2.99
C ARG A 273 29.82 6.36 -1.98
N PRO A 274 30.33 5.18 -2.37
CA PRO A 274 30.56 4.11 -1.41
C PRO A 274 31.65 4.52 -0.40
N PRO A 275 31.55 4.09 0.87
CA PRO A 275 32.59 4.32 1.87
C PRO A 275 33.88 3.58 1.49
N SER A 276 35.03 4.19 1.82
CA SER A 276 36.35 3.83 1.32
C SER A 276 36.93 2.51 1.84
N GLN A 277 36.25 1.80 2.75
CA GLN A 277 36.72 0.53 3.30
C GLN A 277 35.54 -0.44 3.57
N PRO A 278 35.68 -1.74 3.24
CA PRO A 278 34.70 -2.75 3.60
C PRO A 278 34.68 -2.95 5.13
N LEU A 279 33.50 -2.97 5.74
CA LEU A 279 33.32 -3.41 7.12
C LEU A 279 33.67 -4.90 7.24
N GLN A 280 34.72 -5.23 7.99
CA GLN A 280 35.01 -6.60 8.42
C GLN A 280 34.14 -6.94 9.64
N LEU A 281 33.30 -7.97 9.49
CA LEU A 281 32.52 -8.54 10.59
C LEU A 281 33.37 -9.61 11.31
N PRO A 282 33.34 -9.69 12.65
CA PRO A 282 33.99 -10.76 13.38
C PRO A 282 33.28 -12.12 13.14
N PRO A 283 34.01 -13.26 13.19
CA PRO A 283 33.42 -14.57 12.97
C PRO A 283 32.43 -14.94 14.08
N SER A 284 31.33 -15.56 13.69
CA SER A 284 30.27 -16.03 14.61
C SER A 284 30.79 -17.16 15.51
N PRO A 285 30.49 -17.15 16.82
CA PRO A 285 30.83 -18.27 17.69
C PRO A 285 29.96 -19.48 17.35
N GLN A 286 30.59 -20.62 17.09
CA GLN A 286 29.90 -21.90 16.92
C GLN A 286 29.28 -22.33 18.26
N ARG A 287 27.95 -22.41 18.34
CA ARG A 287 27.25 -23.05 19.46
C ARG A 287 27.08 -24.53 19.16
N SER A 288 27.67 -25.37 19.99
CA SER A 288 27.37 -26.80 20.10
C SER A 288 25.93 -27.01 20.59
N VAL A 289 25.15 -27.79 19.83
CA VAL A 289 23.79 -28.19 20.19
C VAL A 289 23.85 -29.38 21.17
N PRO A 290 23.27 -29.30 22.38
CA PRO A 290 23.17 -30.48 23.24
C PRO A 290 22.01 -31.38 22.80
N ALA A 291 22.21 -32.70 22.91
CA ALA A 291 21.24 -33.74 22.58
C ALA A 291 19.99 -33.66 23.48
N ALA A 292 18.81 -33.86 22.89
CA ALA A 292 17.53 -33.85 23.58
C ALA A 292 17.37 -35.09 24.50
N PRO A 293 16.86 -34.95 25.73
CA PRO A 293 16.45 -36.10 26.54
C PRO A 293 15.06 -36.61 26.11
N ALA A 294 14.88 -37.93 26.19
CA ALA A 294 13.66 -38.65 25.89
C ALA A 294 12.52 -38.28 26.87
N SER A 295 11.33 -38.01 26.34
CA SER A 295 10.13 -37.68 27.11
C SER A 295 9.28 -38.94 27.37
N ASP A 296 9.01 -39.21 28.64
CA ASP A 296 8.00 -40.17 29.09
C ASP A 296 6.58 -39.73 28.67
N HIS A 297 5.82 -40.68 28.13
CA HIS A 297 4.42 -40.51 27.76
C HIS A 297 3.51 -40.55 29.00
N VAL A 298 2.78 -39.47 29.26
CA VAL A 298 1.58 -39.48 30.08
C VAL A 298 0.36 -39.24 29.18
N HIS A 299 -0.48 -40.27 29.09
CA HIS A 299 -1.75 -40.30 28.37
C HIS A 299 -2.83 -39.53 29.14
N HIS A 300 -3.56 -38.63 28.47
CA HIS A 300 -4.96 -38.36 28.81
C HIS A 300 -5.77 -38.06 27.54
N PRO A 301 -7.04 -38.52 27.47
CA PRO A 301 -7.74 -38.77 26.21
C PRO A 301 -8.54 -37.54 25.77
N TYR A 302 -8.47 -37.22 24.48
CA TYR A 302 -9.51 -36.45 23.80
C TYR A 302 -9.92 -37.21 22.54
N GLN A 303 -11.23 -37.38 22.42
CA GLN A 303 -11.92 -38.23 21.46
C GLN A 303 -11.59 -37.83 20.01
N GLN A 304 -11.11 -38.79 19.24
CA GLN A 304 -11.03 -38.71 17.78
C GLN A 304 -12.42 -39.00 17.22
N SER A 305 -13.04 -38.01 16.57
CA SER A 305 -14.08 -38.28 15.58
C SER A 305 -13.39 -38.48 14.23
N THR A 306 -13.47 -39.70 13.73
CA THR A 306 -13.06 -40.11 12.40
C THR A 306 -14.00 -39.51 11.38
N ASN A 307 -13.47 -38.72 10.44
CA ASN A 307 -14.14 -38.46 9.16
C ASN A 307 -13.22 -38.95 8.04
N GLU A 308 -13.46 -40.19 7.63
CA GLU A 308 -13.00 -40.74 6.37
C GLU A 308 -13.62 -39.92 5.22
N LEU A 309 -12.81 -39.14 4.52
CA LEU A 309 -13.17 -38.63 3.20
C LEU A 309 -12.60 -39.58 2.16
N THR A 310 -13.52 -40.37 1.62
CA THR A 310 -13.34 -41.35 0.57
C THR A 310 -12.75 -40.69 -0.67
N THR A 311 -11.53 -41.10 -1.04
CA THR A 311 -10.94 -40.84 -2.36
C THR A 311 -11.78 -41.57 -3.42
N GLN A 312 -12.66 -40.86 -4.11
CA GLN A 312 -13.25 -41.36 -5.36
C GLN A 312 -12.52 -40.76 -6.56
N ASP A 313 -11.67 -41.60 -7.11
CA ASP A 313 -11.15 -41.61 -8.47
C ASP A 313 -12.23 -41.22 -9.49
N THR A 314 -12.00 -40.15 -10.24
CA THR A 314 -12.74 -39.83 -11.47
C THR A 314 -11.75 -39.61 -12.62
N ARG A 315 -11.07 -40.69 -13.03
CA ARG A 315 -10.73 -40.88 -14.44
C ARG A 315 -12.02 -40.93 -15.27
N ARG A 316 -12.32 -39.88 -16.03
CA ARG A 316 -13.09 -39.99 -17.29
C ARG A 316 -12.85 -38.76 -18.16
N GLY A 317 -12.26 -39.02 -19.33
CA GLY A 317 -11.84 -38.02 -20.28
C GLY A 317 -13.01 -37.27 -20.90
N PHE A 318 -12.82 -35.96 -21.06
CA PHE A 318 -13.61 -35.14 -21.96
C PHE A 318 -12.99 -35.22 -23.36
N ARG A 319 -13.67 -35.91 -24.29
CA ARG A 319 -13.51 -35.68 -25.73
C ARG A 319 -14.44 -34.53 -26.11
N LEU A 320 -13.86 -33.52 -26.75
CA LEU A 320 -14.57 -32.45 -27.43
C LEU A 320 -15.26 -33.03 -28.69
N CYS A 321 -16.53 -32.68 -28.87
CA CYS A 321 -17.21 -32.57 -30.15
C CYS A 321 -17.84 -31.18 -30.17
#